data_AF-A8H937-F1
#
_entry.id   AF-A8H937-F1
#
_cell.length_a   1.000
_cell.length_b   1.000
_cell.length_c   1.000
_cell.angle_alpha   90.00
_cell.angle_beta   90.00
_cell.angle_gamma   90.00
#
_symmetry.space_group_name_H-M   'P 1'
#
loop_
_entity.id
_entity.type
_entity.pdbx_description
1 polymer ?
#
loop_
_entity_poly.entity_id
_entity_poly.type
_entity_poly.pdbx_seq_one_letter_code
_entity_poly.pdbx_strand_id
1 'polypeptide(L)'
;MLSQHKADSELLNVYGKLIALIILLIVLFYLSFNYFGSIKQLGQPSIQVEHTRLLNVLGVARSQWLMRSKPDILLLDWYSDSQEHASSTGQVRMAAGGWPIPDETSVAGCRRLLIELLGPGYMKQIDTRFNPDTGVCRYLGESGESISYQTTSGRVIFLTQAR
;
A
#
# COMPACT_ATOMS: atom_id res chain seq x y z
N MET A 1 -64.54 33.12 9.04
CA MET A 1 -63.56 33.58 8.02
C MET A 1 -62.11 33.67 8.53
N LEU A 2 -61.83 33.52 9.83
CA LEU A 2 -60.45 33.57 10.38
C LEU A 2 -59.65 32.25 10.27
N SER A 3 -60.31 31.10 10.10
CA SER A 3 -59.62 29.79 10.04
C SER A 3 -58.95 29.51 8.69
N GLN A 4 -59.47 30.06 7.59
CA GLN A 4 -58.89 29.88 6.24
C GLN A 4 -57.52 30.55 6.12
N HIS A 5 -57.35 31.77 6.64
CA HIS A 5 -56.04 32.44 6.61
C HIS A 5 -54.98 31.77 7.50
N LYS A 6 -55.39 31.07 8.56
CA LYS A 6 -54.46 30.32 9.42
C LYS A 6 -54.01 29.02 8.76
N ALA A 7 -54.92 28.34 8.06
CA ALA A 7 -54.59 27.14 7.28
C ALA A 7 -53.67 27.46 6.09
N ASP A 8 -53.88 28.58 5.39
CA ASP A 8 -53.03 28.98 4.27
C ASP A 8 -51.60 29.36 4.71
N SER A 9 -51.44 30.02 5.86
CA SER A 9 -50.10 30.37 6.35
C SER A 9 -49.33 29.16 6.88
N GLU A 10 -50.02 28.19 7.49
CA GLU A 10 -49.42 26.89 7.83
C GLU A 10 -49.05 26.09 6.58
N LEU A 11 -49.90 26.08 5.56
CA LEU A 11 -49.61 25.41 4.28
C LEU A 11 -48.36 26.00 3.62
N LEU A 12 -48.25 27.33 3.56
CA LEU A 12 -47.11 28.04 2.98
C LEU A 12 -45.80 27.74 3.72
N ASN A 13 -45.85 27.64 5.05
CA ASN A 13 -44.66 27.34 5.86
C ASN A 13 -44.20 25.88 5.68
N VAL A 14 -45.14 24.94 5.61
CA VAL A 14 -44.82 23.53 5.32
C VAL A 14 -44.24 23.38 3.91
N TYR A 15 -44.81 24.07 2.92
CA TYR A 15 -44.31 24.03 1.53
C TYR A 15 -42.89 24.61 1.41
N GLY A 16 -42.60 25.71 2.11
CA GLY A 16 -41.26 26.31 2.16
C GLY A 16 -40.21 25.37 2.78
N LYS A 17 -40.56 24.65 3.84
CA LYS A 17 -39.68 23.63 4.45
C LYS A 17 -39.43 22.45 3.51
N LEU A 18 -40.45 22.04 2.76
CA LEU A 18 -40.36 20.95 1.80
C LEU A 18 -39.39 21.30 0.65
N ILE A 19 -39.49 22.52 0.12
CA ILE A 19 -38.57 23.03 -0.90
C ILE A 19 -37.13 23.13 -0.35
N ALA A 20 -36.95 23.66 0.86
CA ALA A 20 -35.63 23.76 1.47
C ALA A 20 -34.97 22.38 1.66
N LEU A 21 -35.76 21.37 2.03
CA LEU A 21 -35.29 20.00 2.19
C LEU A 21 -34.88 19.36 0.84
N ILE A 22 -35.63 19.63 -0.22
CA ILE A 22 -35.28 19.20 -1.58
C ILE A 22 -33.97 19.84 -2.05
N ILE A 23 -33.81 21.15 -1.84
CA ILE A 23 -32.58 21.87 -2.19
C ILE A 23 -31.38 21.31 -1.41
N LEU A 24 -31.54 21.07 -0.10
CA LEU A 24 -30.51 20.45 0.73
C LEU A 24 -30.09 19.08 0.18
N LEU A 25 -31.06 18.22 -0.19
CA LEU A 25 -30.78 16.91 -0.77
C LEU A 25 -30.02 17.01 -2.09
N ILE A 26 -30.37 17.97 -2.96
CA ILE A 26 -29.66 18.19 -4.23
C ILE A 26 -28.21 18.61 -3.97
N VAL A 27 -27.98 19.50 -3.00
CA VAL A 27 -26.62 19.92 -2.62
C VAL A 27 -25.82 18.74 -2.09
N LEU A 28 -26.38 17.94 -1.19
CA LEU A 28 -25.73 16.74 -0.66
C LEU A 28 -25.43 15.70 -1.74
N PHE A 29 -26.35 15.52 -2.69
CA PHE A 29 -26.17 14.62 -3.83
C PHE A 29 -25.01 15.10 -4.71
N TYR A 30 -24.98 16.38 -5.07
CA TYR A 30 -23.90 16.96 -5.87
C TYR A 30 -22.54 16.85 -5.17
N LEU A 31 -22.49 17.17 -3.87
CA LEU A 31 -21.27 17.02 -3.06
C LEU A 31 -20.81 15.57 -3.01
N SER A 32 -21.73 14.62 -2.83
CA SER A 32 -21.40 13.19 -2.82
C SER A 32 -20.78 12.78 -4.15
N PHE A 33 -21.42 13.06 -5.29
CA PHE A 33 -20.87 12.68 -6.60
C PHE A 33 -19.52 13.31 -6.89
N ASN A 34 -19.33 14.58 -6.52
CA ASN A 34 -18.07 15.28 -6.75
C ASN A 34 -16.93 14.76 -5.84
N TYR A 35 -17.20 14.53 -4.55
CA TYR A 35 -16.19 14.04 -3.60
C TYR A 35 -15.84 12.57 -3.79
N PHE A 36 -16.82 11.70 -4.12
CA PHE A 36 -16.55 10.28 -4.38
C PHE A 36 -15.62 10.06 -5.58
N GLY A 37 -15.59 10.97 -6.55
CA GLY A 37 -14.61 10.94 -7.65
C GLY A 37 -13.16 11.11 -7.15
N SER A 38 -12.94 11.94 -6.14
CA SER A 38 -11.61 12.24 -5.58
C SER A 38 -11.15 11.25 -4.50
N ILE A 39 -12.08 10.49 -3.90
CA ILE A 39 -11.81 9.52 -2.82
C ILE A 39 -11.27 8.18 -3.34
N LYS A 40 -11.30 7.92 -4.65
CA LYS A 40 -10.76 6.68 -5.27
C LYS A 40 -9.25 6.46 -5.00
N GLN A 41 -8.53 7.46 -4.52
CA GLN A 41 -7.12 7.37 -4.13
C GLN A 41 -6.87 6.79 -2.72
N LEU A 42 -7.91 6.62 -1.88
CA LEU A 42 -7.77 6.11 -0.51
C LEU A 42 -7.85 4.58 -0.39
N GLY A 43 -8.00 3.85 -1.50
CA GLY A 43 -8.16 2.39 -1.53
C GLY A 43 -6.97 1.60 -2.07
N GLN A 44 -5.91 2.25 -2.54
CA GLN A 44 -4.68 1.57 -2.93
C GLN A 44 -3.63 1.82 -1.84
N PRO A 45 -3.04 0.77 -1.23
CA PRO A 45 -1.88 0.96 -0.37
C PRO A 45 -0.82 1.70 -1.18
N SER A 46 -0.55 2.96 -0.80
CA SER A 46 0.41 3.77 -1.53
C SER A 46 1.77 3.10 -1.48
N ILE A 47 2.53 3.16 -2.58
CA ILE A 47 3.90 2.62 -2.62
C ILE A 47 4.75 3.20 -1.48
N GLN A 48 4.41 4.38 -0.97
CA GLN A 48 5.06 4.98 0.20
C GLN A 48 4.87 4.16 1.51
N VAL A 49 3.69 3.56 1.72
CA VAL A 49 3.47 2.68 2.88
C VAL A 49 4.33 1.43 2.74
N GLU A 50 4.38 0.83 1.55
CA GLU A 50 5.22 -0.33 1.27
C GLU A 50 6.71 -0.04 1.39
N HIS A 51 7.14 1.14 0.97
CA HIS A 51 8.50 1.61 1.15
C HIS A 51 8.89 1.63 2.64
N THR A 52 8.03 2.19 3.48
CA THR A 52 8.27 2.27 4.94
C THR A 52 8.28 0.88 5.58
N ARG A 53 7.34 0.03 5.17
CA ARG A 53 7.28 -1.36 5.63
C ARG A 53 8.54 -2.14 5.24
N LEU A 54 9.00 -2.01 3.99
CA LEU A 54 10.21 -2.65 3.51
C LEU A 54 11.45 -2.21 4.29
N LEU A 55 11.60 -0.91 4.57
CA LEU A 55 12.69 -0.40 5.41
C LEU A 55 12.68 -1.04 6.81
N ASN A 56 11.51 -1.11 7.44
CA ASN A 56 11.36 -1.72 8.76
C ASN A 56 11.74 -3.20 8.74
N VAL A 57 11.18 -3.96 7.79
CA VAL A 57 11.46 -5.39 7.64
C VAL A 57 12.94 -5.65 7.37
N LEU A 58 13.58 -4.88 6.49
CA LEU A 58 15.02 -5.00 6.23
C LEU A 58 15.85 -4.70 7.48
N GLY A 59 15.44 -3.72 8.28
CA GLY A 59 16.06 -3.42 9.57
C GLY A 59 15.98 -4.60 10.55
N VAL A 60 14.81 -5.23 10.65
CA VAL A 60 14.62 -6.43 11.49
C VAL A 60 15.43 -7.61 10.97
N ALA A 61 15.37 -7.90 9.66
CA ALA A 61 16.12 -8.99 9.04
C ALA A 61 17.63 -8.84 9.26
N ARG A 62 18.17 -7.63 9.08
CA ARG A 62 19.59 -7.34 9.34
C ARG A 62 19.93 -7.50 10.83
N SER A 63 19.04 -7.10 11.73
CA SER A 63 19.24 -7.27 13.17
C SER A 63 19.28 -8.74 13.56
N GLN A 64 18.36 -9.56 13.05
CA GLN A 64 18.35 -11.01 13.24
C GLN A 64 19.62 -11.67 12.69
N TRP A 65 20.05 -11.26 11.50
CA TRP A 65 21.29 -11.73 10.91
C TRP A 65 22.52 -11.45 11.78
N LEU A 66 22.61 -10.24 12.35
CA LEU A 66 23.68 -9.88 13.29
C LEU A 66 23.63 -10.72 14.57
N MET A 67 22.43 -10.96 15.12
CA MET A 67 22.26 -11.76 16.34
C MET A 67 22.57 -13.24 16.13
N ARG A 68 22.30 -13.80 14.95
CA ARG A 68 22.48 -15.22 14.62
C ARG A 68 23.85 -15.55 14.02
N SER A 69 24.88 -14.78 14.37
CA SER A 69 26.25 -14.97 13.87
C SER A 69 26.40 -14.91 12.34
N LYS A 70 25.61 -14.08 11.65
CA LYS A 70 25.76 -13.77 10.22
C LYS A 70 25.64 -14.98 9.27
N PRO A 71 24.53 -15.74 9.32
CA PRO A 71 24.36 -16.92 8.47
C PRO A 71 24.14 -16.53 7.00
N ASP A 72 24.48 -17.44 6.08
CA ASP A 72 24.20 -17.27 4.64
C ASP A 72 22.71 -17.40 4.31
N ILE A 73 21.96 -18.14 5.12
CA ILE A 73 20.52 -18.33 5.03
C ILE A 73 19.91 -17.91 6.36
N LEU A 74 18.97 -16.97 6.32
CA LEU A 74 18.24 -16.50 7.49
C LEU A 74 16.79 -16.97 7.41
N LEU A 75 16.34 -17.65 8.47
CA LEU A 75 14.93 -17.90 8.70
C LEU A 75 14.33 -16.68 9.42
N LEU A 76 13.35 -16.04 8.79
CA LEU A 76 12.67 -14.85 9.28
C LEU A 76 11.69 -15.21 10.40
N ASP A 77 11.85 -14.60 11.58
CA ASP A 77 11.08 -14.99 12.78
C ASP A 77 9.56 -14.82 12.62
N TRP A 78 9.09 -13.86 11.82
CA TRP A 78 7.65 -13.64 11.61
C TRP A 78 6.96 -14.73 10.79
N TYR A 79 7.72 -15.62 10.13
CA TYR A 79 7.17 -16.83 9.52
C TYR A 79 7.06 -17.99 10.50
N SER A 80 7.79 -17.96 11.61
CA SER A 80 7.77 -19.05 12.60
C SER A 80 6.49 -19.08 13.44
N ASP A 81 5.74 -17.98 13.48
CA ASP A 81 4.57 -17.79 14.38
C ASP A 81 3.22 -17.76 13.63
N SER A 82 3.23 -17.71 12.29
CA SER A 82 2.02 -17.51 11.49
C SER A 82 1.58 -18.78 10.74
N GLN A 83 0.40 -19.33 11.07
CA GLN A 83 -0.23 -20.41 10.29
C GLN A 83 -0.69 -19.94 8.88
N GLU A 84 -0.74 -18.62 8.63
CA GLU A 84 -1.22 -18.02 7.37
C GLU A 84 -0.19 -17.99 6.23
N HIS A 85 1.03 -18.46 6.47
CA HIS A 85 2.14 -18.42 5.49
C HIS A 85 2.53 -19.80 4.94
N ALA A 86 1.54 -20.68 4.72
CA ALA A 86 1.73 -22.07 4.31
C ALA A 86 2.44 -22.31 2.96
N SER A 87 2.79 -21.26 2.21
CA SER A 87 3.42 -21.37 0.87
C SER A 87 4.83 -20.78 0.76
N SER A 88 5.33 -20.16 1.83
CA SER A 88 6.64 -19.50 1.87
C SER A 88 7.44 -20.06 3.02
N THR A 89 8.72 -20.36 2.77
CA THR A 89 9.56 -21.00 3.79
C THR A 89 10.08 -20.00 4.83
N GLY A 90 9.91 -18.69 4.59
CA GLY A 90 10.48 -17.64 5.43
C GLY A 90 12.01 -17.64 5.38
N GLN A 91 12.62 -18.41 4.48
CA GLN A 91 14.07 -18.52 4.33
C GLN A 91 14.52 -17.55 3.26
N VAL A 92 15.49 -16.72 3.63
CA VAL A 92 16.06 -15.74 2.70
C VAL A 92 17.57 -15.83 2.73
N ARG A 93 18.18 -15.82 1.55
CA ARG A 93 19.63 -15.74 1.40
C ARG A 93 20.10 -14.34 1.77
N MET A 94 21.25 -14.28 2.42
CA MET A 94 21.83 -13.02 2.89
C MET A 94 23.15 -12.74 2.17
N ALA A 95 23.33 -11.51 1.71
CA ALA A 95 24.63 -11.03 1.25
C ALA A 95 25.61 -10.93 2.43
N ALA A 96 26.91 -10.89 2.13
CA ALA A 96 27.96 -10.61 3.10
C ALA A 96 27.76 -9.28 3.88
N GLY A 97 27.03 -8.33 3.28
CA GLY A 97 26.65 -7.07 3.91
C GLY A 97 25.50 -7.16 4.92
N GLY A 98 24.89 -8.34 5.08
CA GLY A 98 23.75 -8.57 5.97
C GLY A 98 22.40 -8.15 5.38
N TRP A 99 22.28 -8.19 4.05
CA TRP A 99 21.08 -7.78 3.34
C TRP A 99 20.44 -8.96 2.60
N PRO A 100 19.11 -9.09 2.63
CA PRO A 100 18.39 -10.10 1.86
C PRO A 100 18.66 -10.01 0.35
N ILE A 101 18.98 -11.14 -0.28
CA ILE A 101 19.22 -11.24 -1.72
C ILE A 101 18.26 -12.24 -2.37
N PRO A 102 17.89 -12.04 -3.64
CA PRO A 102 17.04 -12.99 -4.34
C PRO A 102 17.83 -14.27 -4.66
N ASP A 103 17.15 -15.42 -4.63
CA ASP A 103 17.76 -16.72 -4.94
C ASP A 103 18.25 -16.80 -6.39
N GLU A 104 17.55 -16.10 -7.27
CA GLU A 104 17.82 -16.01 -8.71
C GLU A 104 17.98 -14.54 -9.11
N THR A 105 18.94 -14.26 -9.97
CA THR A 105 19.14 -12.94 -10.60
C THR A 105 18.14 -12.72 -11.73
N SER A 106 16.85 -12.79 -11.38
CA SER A 106 15.74 -12.68 -12.31
C SER A 106 14.62 -11.82 -11.72
N VAL A 107 13.71 -11.37 -12.59
CA VAL A 107 12.47 -10.70 -12.16
C VAL A 107 11.69 -11.60 -11.19
N ALA A 108 11.66 -12.91 -11.46
CA ALA A 108 11.01 -13.88 -10.59
C ALA A 108 11.69 -13.97 -9.21
N GLY A 109 13.02 -13.90 -9.15
CA GLY A 109 13.78 -13.89 -7.90
C GLY A 109 13.49 -12.66 -7.04
N CYS A 110 13.52 -11.45 -7.62
CA CYS A 110 13.13 -10.22 -6.90
C CYS A 110 11.70 -10.29 -6.38
N ARG A 111 10.79 -10.84 -7.19
CA ARG A 111 9.40 -11.01 -6.83
C ARG A 111 9.22 -11.98 -5.65
N ARG A 112 9.90 -13.13 -5.67
CA ARG A 112 9.91 -14.08 -4.55
C ARG A 112 10.48 -13.44 -3.29
N LEU A 113 11.60 -12.73 -3.41
CA LEU A 113 12.20 -12.01 -2.29
C LEU A 113 11.22 -11.01 -1.65
N LEU A 114 10.50 -10.24 -2.46
CA LEU A 114 9.52 -9.29 -1.94
C LEU A 114 8.39 -10.01 -1.19
N ILE A 115 7.93 -11.16 -1.68
CA ILE A 115 6.91 -11.98 -1.01
C ILE A 115 7.45 -12.51 0.32
N GLU A 116 8.68 -13.01 0.37
CA GLU A 116 9.30 -13.50 1.62
C GLU A 116 9.55 -12.37 2.62
N LEU A 117 9.71 -11.12 2.18
CA LEU A 117 9.91 -9.99 3.10
C LEU A 117 8.58 -9.38 3.58
N LEU A 118 7.64 -9.17 2.66
CA LEU A 118 6.42 -8.42 2.95
C LEU A 118 5.17 -9.30 3.07
N GLY A 119 5.13 -10.44 2.39
CA GLY A 119 3.97 -11.35 2.30
C GLY A 119 3.33 -11.41 0.90
N PRO A 120 2.37 -12.30 0.64
CA PRO A 120 1.75 -12.48 -0.68
C PRO A 120 0.73 -11.40 -1.07
N GLY A 121 0.23 -10.61 -0.11
CA GLY A 121 -0.84 -9.62 -0.34
C GLY A 121 -0.48 -8.45 -1.27
N TYR A 122 0.81 -8.24 -1.52
CA TYR A 122 1.35 -7.06 -2.22
C TYR A 122 1.44 -7.21 -3.74
N MET A 123 1.21 -8.42 -4.24
CA MET A 123 1.51 -8.79 -5.62
C MET A 123 0.54 -8.25 -6.66
N LYS A 124 -0.66 -7.81 -6.27
CA LYS A 124 -1.71 -7.44 -7.23
C LYS A 124 -1.51 -6.07 -7.87
N GLN A 125 -0.69 -5.19 -7.28
CA GLN A 125 -0.57 -3.78 -7.68
C GLN A 125 0.88 -3.33 -7.90
N ILE A 126 1.83 -4.27 -7.96
CA ILE A 126 3.26 -3.98 -8.09
C ILE A 126 3.85 -4.71 -9.30
N ASP A 127 4.30 -3.96 -10.30
CA ASP A 127 5.14 -4.48 -11.38
C ASP A 127 6.59 -4.63 -10.88
N THR A 128 7.22 -5.76 -11.18
CA THR A 128 8.59 -6.06 -10.72
C THR A 128 9.55 -6.04 -11.91
N ARG A 129 10.65 -5.30 -11.77
CA ARG A 129 11.74 -5.26 -12.74
C ARG A 129 13.05 -5.57 -12.04
N PHE A 130 13.96 -6.19 -12.77
CA PHE A 130 15.30 -6.50 -12.29
C PHE A 130 16.33 -5.96 -13.27
N ASN A 131 17.32 -5.24 -12.75
CA ASN A 131 18.48 -4.84 -13.53
C ASN A 131 19.67 -5.75 -13.16
N PRO A 132 20.10 -6.64 -14.07
CA PRO A 132 21.16 -7.62 -13.79
C PRO A 132 22.53 -6.97 -13.61
N ASP A 133 22.80 -5.86 -14.31
CA ASP A 133 24.10 -5.17 -14.27
C ASP A 133 24.37 -4.53 -12.91
N THR A 134 23.31 -4.07 -12.25
CA THR A 134 23.39 -3.34 -10.97
C THR A 134 22.87 -4.14 -9.78
N GLY A 135 22.25 -5.30 -10.01
CA GLY A 135 21.65 -6.12 -8.96
C GLY A 135 20.47 -5.44 -8.25
N VAL A 136 19.75 -4.55 -8.95
CA VAL A 136 18.66 -3.74 -8.38
C VAL A 136 17.31 -4.36 -8.71
N CYS A 137 16.52 -4.62 -7.67
CA CYS A 137 15.11 -4.97 -7.78
C CYS A 137 14.29 -3.67 -7.75
N ARG A 138 13.50 -3.40 -8.79
CA ARG A 138 12.61 -2.24 -8.87
C ARG A 138 11.15 -2.69 -8.85
N TYR A 139 10.36 -2.06 -8.01
CA TYR A 139 8.96 -2.34 -7.78
C TYR A 139 8.17 -1.09 -8.15
N LEU A 140 7.29 -1.16 -9.15
CA LEU A 140 6.52 -0.03 -9.65
C LEU A 140 5.05 -0.18 -9.24
N GLY A 141 4.49 0.87 -8.66
CA GLY A 141 3.04 0.96 -8.42
C GLY A 141 2.29 1.43 -9.65
N GLU A 142 0.97 1.22 -9.66
CA GLU A 142 0.06 1.67 -10.73
C GLU A 142 0.08 3.20 -10.91
N SER A 143 0.36 3.94 -9.84
CA SER A 143 0.46 5.40 -9.79
C SER A 143 1.73 5.97 -10.45
N GLY A 144 2.66 5.13 -10.92
CA GLY A 144 3.95 5.55 -11.47
C GLY A 144 5.05 5.79 -10.43
N GLU A 145 4.72 5.63 -9.14
CA GLU A 145 5.70 5.61 -8.06
C GLU A 145 6.53 4.31 -8.09
N SER A 146 7.78 4.34 -7.63
CA SER A 146 8.60 3.14 -7.59
C SER A 146 9.52 3.06 -6.36
N ILE A 147 9.78 1.82 -5.95
CA ILE A 147 10.79 1.46 -4.95
C ILE A 147 11.91 0.74 -5.67
N SER A 148 13.15 1.18 -5.47
CA SER A 148 14.34 0.47 -5.93
C SER A 148 15.12 -0.04 -4.74
N TYR A 149 15.31 -1.36 -4.67
CA TYR A 149 16.10 -2.04 -3.64
C TYR A 149 17.43 -2.52 -4.22
N GLN A 150 18.53 -2.03 -3.64
CA GLN A 150 19.88 -2.46 -3.97
C GLN A 150 20.28 -3.63 -3.07
N THR A 151 20.38 -4.82 -3.65
CA THR A 151 20.65 -6.08 -2.93
C THR A 151 22.03 -6.12 -2.26
N THR A 152 23.01 -5.39 -2.79
CA THR A 152 24.39 -5.34 -2.28
C THR A 152 24.56 -4.40 -1.09
N SER A 153 23.90 -3.24 -1.12
CA SER A 153 24.05 -2.18 -0.10
C SER A 153 22.89 -2.13 0.89
N GLY A 154 21.79 -2.81 0.62
CA GLY A 154 20.53 -2.71 1.37
C GLY A 154 19.80 -1.39 1.17
N ARG A 155 20.28 -0.52 0.27
CA ARG A 155 19.69 0.80 0.04
C ARG A 155 18.32 0.63 -0.62
N VAL A 156 17.31 1.23 0.00
CA VAL A 156 15.98 1.39 -0.57
C VAL A 156 15.81 2.83 -1.02
N ILE A 157 15.35 3.03 -2.25
CA ILE A 157 15.11 4.36 -2.84
C ILE A 157 13.66 4.42 -3.27
N PHE A 158 12.92 5.40 -2.76
CA PHE A 158 11.59 5.75 -3.24
C PHE A 158 11.69 6.87 -4.28
N LEU A 159 11.05 6.67 -5.42
CA LEU A 159 10.93 7.66 -6.49
C LEU A 159 9.46 7.92 -6.76
N THR A 160 9.05 9.18 -6.60
CA THR A 160 7.78 9.68 -7.11
C THR A 160 7.94 10.07 -8.56
N GLN A 161 6.85 10.00 -9.33
CA GLN A 161 6.87 10.49 -10.71
C GLN A 161 7.17 11.99 -10.71
N ALA A 162 8.18 12.42 -11.46
CA ALA A 162 8.45 13.84 -11.67
C ALA A 162 7.27 14.43 -12.46
N ARG A 163 6.61 15.42 -11.87
CA ARG A 163 5.45 16.11 -12.44
C ARG A 163 5.88 17.10 -13.52
#